data_AF-I1CTD7-F1
#
_entry.id   AF-I1CTD7-F1
#
_cell.length_a   1.000
_cell.length_b   1.000
_cell.length_c   1.000
_cell.angle_alpha   90.00
_cell.angle_beta   90.00
_cell.angle_gamma   90.00
#
_symmetry.space_group_name_H-M   'P 1'
#
loop_
_entity.id
_entity.type
_entity.pdbx_description
1 polymer ?
#
loop_
_entity_poly.entity_id
_entity_poly.type
_entity_poly.pdbx_seq_one_letter_code
_entity_poly.pdbx_strand_id
1 'polypeptide(L)'
;MKERYEFARAHLSWTIDDWKKVIFSDEAKVNRIGSDGLQWTWTNGDKLKDFQVQHMIKHGGGSLMLWGCLTWHGVGYLSNIKGSINSDFYIGILEDELMKTIDWYDLEKEDIIFQQDNASIHTAKKVSEWLDNNNITVLRWPSHSPDLNPIENLWSILKRRLLQYEKQPDGMLELWSRVENVWESITQNECQKLIESMPKRIKAVYNAKGGHTKY
;
A
#
# COMPACT_ATOMS: atom_id res chain seq x y z
N MET A 1 -2.30 4.54 -20.38
CA MET A 1 -1.03 5.12 -20.90
C MET A 1 -1.06 6.65 -20.94
N LYS A 2 -2.00 7.31 -21.65
CA LYS A 2 -2.05 8.79 -21.70
C LYS A 2 -2.13 9.45 -20.32
N GLU A 3 -3.05 9.01 -19.45
CA GLU A 3 -3.20 9.56 -18.10
C GLU A 3 -1.94 9.43 -17.24
N ARG A 4 -1.28 8.27 -17.31
CA ARG A 4 0.00 8.02 -16.62
C ARG A 4 1.10 8.96 -17.10
N TYR A 5 1.20 9.17 -18.41
CA TYR A 5 2.16 10.10 -18.98
C TYR A 5 1.87 11.55 -18.56
N GLU A 6 0.60 11.97 -18.59
CA GLU A 6 0.18 13.30 -18.17
C GLU A 6 0.43 13.53 -16.68
N PHE A 7 0.14 12.54 -15.83
CA PHE A 7 0.48 12.56 -14.41
C PHE A 7 1.99 12.72 -14.21
N ALA A 8 2.80 11.88 -14.87
CA ALA A 8 4.25 11.97 -14.76
C ALA A 8 4.80 13.31 -15.27
N ARG A 9 4.21 13.87 -16.33
CA ARG A 9 4.56 15.20 -16.86
C ARG A 9 4.23 16.31 -15.88
N ALA A 10 3.07 16.26 -15.22
CA ALA A 10 2.64 17.28 -14.26
C ALA A 10 3.50 17.30 -12.98
N HIS A 11 4.03 16.14 -12.57
CA HIS A 11 4.79 16.00 -11.32
C HIS A 11 6.30 15.83 -11.56
N LEU A 12 6.79 16.14 -12.77
CA LEU A 12 8.19 15.95 -13.15
C LEU A 12 9.14 16.91 -12.42
N SER A 13 8.63 18.09 -12.04
CA SER A 13 9.34 19.10 -11.26
C SER A 13 9.19 18.93 -9.76
N TRP A 14 8.36 17.98 -9.28
CA TRP A 14 8.17 17.76 -7.86
C TRP A 14 9.45 17.22 -7.24
N THR A 15 9.90 17.90 -6.20
CA THR A 15 11.04 17.56 -5.38
C THR A 15 10.65 16.52 -4.33
N ILE A 16 11.63 16.00 -3.59
CA ILE A 16 11.34 15.10 -2.47
C ILE A 16 10.44 15.82 -1.46
N ASP A 17 10.66 17.11 -1.19
CA ASP A 17 9.86 17.86 -0.21
C ASP A 17 8.38 17.95 -0.61
N ASP A 18 8.06 18.01 -1.90
CA ASP A 18 6.68 17.92 -2.39
C ASP A 18 6.10 16.51 -2.13
N TRP A 19 6.89 15.46 -2.33
CA TRP A 19 6.45 14.08 -2.05
C TRP A 19 6.35 13.75 -0.57
N LYS A 20 7.06 14.45 0.32
CA LYS A 20 6.94 14.28 1.79
C LYS A 20 5.54 14.60 2.30
N LYS A 21 4.84 15.49 1.59
CA LYS A 21 3.47 15.91 1.88
C LYS A 21 2.42 14.88 1.49
N VAL A 22 2.78 13.87 0.70
CA VAL A 22 1.83 12.89 0.19
C VAL A 22 1.67 11.73 1.18
N ILE A 23 0.43 11.45 1.59
CA ILE A 23 0.06 10.24 2.31
C ILE A 23 -0.42 9.22 1.29
N PHE A 24 0.35 8.16 1.08
CA PHE A 24 -0.02 7.07 0.17
C PHE A 24 -0.87 6.04 0.90
N SER A 25 -1.94 5.55 0.29
CA SER A 25 -2.80 4.51 0.87
C SER A 25 -3.15 3.45 -0.16
N ASP A 26 -3.47 2.26 0.34
CA ASP A 26 -3.89 1.12 -0.47
C ASP A 26 -4.41 -0.01 0.43
N GLU A 27 -5.04 -1.00 -0.20
CA GLU A 27 -5.43 -2.24 0.45
C GLU A 27 -4.59 -3.44 0.01
N ALA A 28 -4.16 -4.27 0.98
CA ALA A 28 -3.41 -5.49 0.70
C ALA A 28 -4.02 -6.74 1.34
N LYS A 29 -4.03 -7.83 0.57
CA LYS A 29 -4.34 -9.15 1.09
C LYS A 29 -3.09 -9.85 1.63
N VAL A 30 -3.20 -10.44 2.83
CA VAL A 30 -2.20 -11.33 3.44
C VAL A 30 -2.84 -12.68 3.72
N ASN A 31 -2.31 -13.76 3.14
CA ASN A 31 -2.83 -15.11 3.36
C ASN A 31 -2.22 -15.75 4.62
N ARG A 32 -3.03 -16.49 5.40
CA ARG A 32 -2.54 -17.29 6.54
C ARG A 32 -1.69 -18.47 6.10
N ILE A 33 -2.06 -19.09 4.98
CA ILE A 33 -1.45 -20.29 4.43
C ILE A 33 -1.33 -20.11 2.91
N GLY A 34 -0.15 -20.35 2.37
CA GLY A 34 0.20 -20.16 0.96
C GLY A 34 1.02 -18.88 0.72
N SER A 35 1.79 -18.86 -0.37
CA SER A 35 2.65 -17.73 -0.70
C SER A 35 1.84 -16.55 -1.25
N ASP A 36 2.05 -15.34 -0.71
CA ASP A 36 1.52 -14.08 -1.25
C ASP A 36 2.25 -13.60 -2.53
N GLY A 37 2.69 -14.53 -3.38
CA GLY A 37 3.36 -14.26 -4.66
C GLY A 37 4.88 -14.02 -4.59
N LEU A 38 5.48 -14.02 -3.40
CA LEU A 38 6.94 -13.89 -3.22
C LEU A 38 7.60 -15.26 -3.09
N GLN A 39 7.70 -16.00 -4.21
CA GLN A 39 8.54 -17.19 -4.26
C GLN A 39 9.35 -17.20 -5.57
N TRP A 40 10.56 -16.65 -5.52
CA TRP A 40 11.55 -16.85 -6.59
C TRP A 40 12.45 -18.02 -6.20
N THR A 41 12.38 -19.12 -6.94
CA THR A 41 13.35 -20.21 -6.87
C THR A 41 14.06 -20.32 -8.22
N TRP A 42 15.38 -20.28 -8.21
CA TRP A 42 16.19 -20.61 -9.38
C TRP A 42 16.48 -22.12 -9.33
N THR A 43 16.08 -22.87 -10.36
CA THR A 43 16.42 -24.29 -10.50
C THR A 43 17.31 -24.49 -11.73
N ASN A 44 18.45 -25.15 -11.56
CA ASN A 44 19.34 -25.58 -12.65
C ASN A 44 18.77 -26.82 -13.36
N GLY A 45 17.55 -26.72 -13.91
CA GLY A 45 16.94 -27.79 -14.71
C GLY A 45 16.47 -29.04 -13.94
N ASP A 46 16.68 -29.12 -12.62
CA ASP A 46 16.13 -30.18 -11.79
C ASP A 46 14.67 -29.91 -11.39
N LYS A 47 13.84 -30.96 -11.35
CA LYS A 47 12.47 -30.89 -10.82
C LYS A 47 12.50 -30.44 -9.35
N LEU A 48 11.72 -29.41 -9.02
CA LEU A 48 11.51 -28.92 -7.65
C LEU A 48 11.12 -30.10 -6.74
N LYS A 49 11.78 -30.22 -5.58
CA LYS A 49 11.45 -31.24 -4.57
C LYS A 49 10.15 -30.84 -3.86
N ASP A 50 9.31 -31.80 -3.46
CA ASP A 50 7.96 -31.53 -2.90
C ASP A 50 7.95 -30.55 -1.71
N PHE A 51 9.01 -30.48 -0.89
CA PHE A 51 9.11 -29.49 0.20
C PHE A 51 9.40 -28.05 -0.28
N GLN A 52 9.83 -27.89 -1.54
CA GLN A 52 10.07 -26.59 -2.19
C GLN A 52 8.82 -26.07 -2.92
N VAL A 53 7.80 -26.93 -3.09
CA VAL A 53 6.52 -26.59 -3.70
C VAL A 53 5.49 -26.45 -2.59
N GLN A 54 5.27 -25.21 -2.12
CA GLN A 54 4.09 -24.98 -1.28
C GLN A 54 2.85 -25.09 -2.16
N HIS A 55 2.04 -26.12 -1.93
CA HIS A 55 0.73 -26.26 -2.57
C HIS A 55 -0.09 -24.97 -2.38
N MET A 56 -0.51 -24.35 -3.48
CA MET A 56 -1.54 -23.30 -3.46
C MET A 56 -2.85 -23.92 -2.95
N ILE A 57 -3.09 -23.83 -1.64
CA ILE A 57 -4.40 -24.21 -1.08
C ILE A 57 -5.37 -23.11 -1.46
N LYS A 58 -6.20 -23.36 -2.48
CA LYS A 58 -7.14 -22.37 -3.00
C LYS A 58 -8.20 -21.93 -1.97
N HIS A 59 -8.54 -22.76 -0.98
CA HIS A 59 -9.50 -22.42 0.06
C HIS A 59 -9.20 -23.23 1.34
N GLY A 60 -8.91 -22.56 2.47
CA GLY A 60 -8.78 -23.23 3.78
C GLY A 60 -7.94 -22.51 4.85
N GLY A 61 -7.05 -21.60 4.45
CA GLY A 61 -6.19 -20.86 5.39
C GLY A 61 -6.81 -19.59 5.98
N GLY A 62 -7.77 -18.96 5.32
CA GLY A 62 -8.17 -17.61 5.70
C GLY A 62 -7.10 -16.56 5.33
N SER A 63 -7.52 -15.31 5.26
CA SER A 63 -6.69 -14.19 4.86
C SER A 63 -7.16 -12.93 5.54
N LEU A 64 -6.23 -12.00 5.77
CA LEU A 64 -6.54 -10.64 6.16
C LEU A 64 -6.64 -9.78 4.91
N MET A 65 -7.60 -8.87 4.90
CA MET A 65 -7.64 -7.75 3.98
C MET A 65 -7.28 -6.52 4.79
N LEU A 66 -6.19 -5.85 4.44
CA LEU A 66 -5.61 -4.76 5.21
C LEU A 66 -5.84 -3.45 4.50
N TRP A 67 -6.12 -2.39 5.26
CA TRP A 67 -5.95 -1.01 4.81
C TRP A 67 -4.83 -0.37 5.63
N GLY A 68 -3.97 0.40 4.99
CA GLY A 68 -2.96 1.17 5.69
C GLY A 68 -2.47 2.34 4.85
N CYS A 69 -1.68 3.20 5.47
CA CYS A 69 -1.07 4.33 4.77
C CYS A 69 0.42 4.51 5.11
N LEU A 70 1.13 5.17 4.20
CA LEU A 70 2.55 5.47 4.24
C LEU A 70 2.73 6.98 4.26
N THR A 71 3.45 7.49 5.27
CA THR A 71 3.83 8.90 5.39
C THR A 71 5.35 9.05 5.42
N TRP A 72 5.84 10.29 5.31
CA TRP A 72 7.25 10.60 5.54
C TRP A 72 7.72 10.29 6.98
N HIS A 73 6.81 10.31 7.93
CA HIS A 73 7.09 10.14 9.35
C HIS A 73 7.06 8.68 9.80
N GLY A 74 6.44 7.80 9.02
CA GLY A 74 6.41 6.38 9.29
C GLY A 74 5.21 5.70 8.64
N VAL A 75 4.89 4.50 9.12
CA VAL A 75 3.63 3.84 8.78
C VAL A 75 2.48 4.52 9.53
N GLY A 76 1.32 4.66 8.89
CA GLY A 76 0.10 5.09 9.56
C GLY A 76 -0.57 3.95 10.32
N TYR A 77 -1.78 4.22 10.83
CA TYR A 77 -2.61 3.19 11.43
C TYR A 77 -3.01 2.13 10.39
N LEU A 78 -3.15 0.89 10.86
CA LEU A 78 -3.44 -0.29 10.06
C LEU A 78 -4.79 -0.88 10.48
N SER A 79 -5.65 -1.14 9.49
CA SER A 79 -6.97 -1.71 9.73
C SER A 79 -7.14 -3.08 9.10
N ASN A 80 -7.81 -3.98 9.80
CA ASN A 80 -8.28 -5.25 9.24
C ASN A 80 -9.70 -5.09 8.72
N ILE A 81 -9.82 -5.06 7.40
CA ILE A 81 -11.09 -4.94 6.69
C ILE A 81 -11.87 -6.26 6.79
N LYS A 82 -12.99 -6.22 7.50
CA LYS A 82 -13.88 -7.37 7.69
C LYS A 82 -15.16 -7.19 6.88
N GLY A 83 -15.40 -8.11 5.95
CA GLY A 83 -16.64 -8.18 5.18
C GLY A 83 -16.61 -7.37 3.88
N SER A 84 -17.79 -6.99 3.39
CA SER A 84 -17.93 -6.23 2.15
C SER A 84 -17.60 -4.76 2.39
N ILE A 85 -16.66 -4.22 1.61
CA ILE A 85 -16.35 -2.80 1.63
C ILE A 85 -17.45 -2.07 0.87
N ASN A 86 -18.18 -1.22 1.58
CA ASN A 86 -19.01 -0.20 0.98
C ASN A 86 -18.42 1.16 1.31
N SER A 87 -18.92 2.20 0.67
CA SER A 87 -18.37 3.53 0.87
C SER A 87 -18.63 4.13 2.27
N ASP A 88 -19.57 3.63 3.09
CA ASP A 88 -19.70 4.07 4.50
C ASP A 88 -18.60 3.46 5.36
N PHE A 89 -18.34 2.17 5.14
CA PHE A 89 -17.24 1.47 5.78
C PHE A 89 -15.89 2.12 5.43
N TYR A 90 -15.71 2.51 4.17
CA TYR A 90 -14.50 3.24 3.75
C TYR A 90 -14.38 4.61 4.43
N ILE A 91 -15.47 5.37 4.58
CA ILE A 91 -15.46 6.62 5.36
C ILE A 91 -15.04 6.35 6.81
N GLY A 92 -15.55 5.28 7.43
CA GLY A 92 -15.13 4.87 8.77
C GLY A 92 -13.63 4.59 8.86
N ILE A 93 -13.03 3.93 7.86
CA ILE A 93 -11.57 3.76 7.78
C ILE A 93 -10.86 5.11 7.70
N LEU A 94 -11.34 6.05 6.87
CA LEU A 94 -10.72 7.36 6.78
C LEU A 94 -10.80 8.12 8.12
N GLU A 95 -11.95 8.08 8.80
CA GLU A 95 -12.14 8.68 10.12
C GLU A 95 -11.24 8.06 11.18
N ASP A 96 -11.17 6.73 11.22
CA ASP A 96 -10.47 6.03 12.29
C ASP A 96 -8.97 5.87 12.07
N GLU A 97 -8.52 5.78 10.82
CA GLU A 97 -7.15 5.39 10.50
C GLU A 97 -6.40 6.55 9.85
N LEU A 98 -6.97 7.20 8.82
CA LEU A 98 -6.34 8.36 8.19
C LEU A 98 -6.28 9.55 9.15
N MET A 99 -7.40 9.95 9.75
CA MET A 99 -7.41 11.12 10.66
C MET A 99 -6.55 10.89 11.90
N LYS A 100 -6.61 9.70 12.50
CA LYS A 100 -5.71 9.38 13.63
C LYS A 100 -4.25 9.38 13.22
N THR A 101 -3.92 8.96 11.99
CA THR A 101 -2.53 9.05 11.49
C THR A 101 -2.08 10.51 11.37
N ILE A 102 -2.95 11.37 10.84
CA ILE A 102 -2.69 12.82 10.72
C ILE A 102 -2.44 13.42 12.12
N ASP A 103 -3.33 13.12 13.07
CA ASP A 103 -3.21 13.62 14.45
C ASP A 103 -1.97 13.06 15.17
N TRP A 104 -1.66 11.77 15.00
CA TRP A 104 -0.53 11.11 15.66
C TRP A 104 0.82 11.70 15.26
N TYR A 105 0.97 12.05 13.98
CA TYR A 105 2.19 12.65 13.45
C TYR A 105 2.18 14.18 13.49
N ASP A 106 1.13 14.79 14.05
CA ASP A 106 0.95 16.25 14.13
C ASP A 106 1.07 16.92 12.75
N LEU A 107 0.36 16.35 11.76
CA LEU A 107 0.39 16.83 10.37
C LEU A 107 -0.70 17.90 10.15
N GLU A 108 -0.30 19.04 9.60
CA GLU A 108 -1.23 20.09 9.19
C GLU A 108 -2.00 19.67 7.93
N LYS A 109 -3.33 19.69 8.00
CA LYS A 109 -4.20 19.20 6.91
C LYS A 109 -4.03 19.98 5.61
N GLU A 110 -3.69 21.25 5.73
CA GLU A 110 -3.45 22.17 4.61
C GLU A 110 -2.15 21.84 3.86
N ASP A 111 -1.22 21.14 4.50
CA ASP A 111 0.07 20.76 3.93
C ASP A 111 0.10 19.31 3.42
N ILE A 112 -0.92 18.50 3.70
CA ILE A 112 -0.97 17.10 3.22
C ILE A 112 -1.74 16.96 1.91
N ILE A 113 -1.34 15.95 1.15
CA ILE A 113 -2.05 15.50 -0.04
C ILE A 113 -2.33 14.01 0.12
N PHE A 114 -3.59 13.63 0.14
CA PHE A 114 -3.99 12.23 0.28
C PHE A 114 -4.04 11.52 -1.07
N GLN A 115 -3.35 10.40 -1.18
CA GLN A 115 -3.42 9.52 -2.35
C GLN A 115 -4.27 8.30 -2.03
N GLN A 116 -5.26 8.05 -2.89
CA GLN A 116 -6.04 6.82 -3.00
C GLN A 116 -6.14 6.42 -4.48
N ASP A 117 -6.48 5.18 -4.78
CA ASP A 117 -6.68 4.75 -6.16
C ASP A 117 -8.07 5.17 -6.69
N ASN A 118 -8.36 4.84 -7.95
CA ASN A 118 -9.64 5.19 -8.60
C ASN A 118 -10.69 4.07 -8.47
N ALA A 119 -10.64 3.23 -7.42
CA ALA A 119 -11.69 2.25 -7.17
C ALA A 119 -13.05 2.96 -7.02
N SER A 120 -14.11 2.30 -7.48
CA SER A 120 -15.45 2.90 -7.51
C SER A 120 -15.94 3.37 -6.12
N ILE A 121 -15.51 2.67 -5.06
CA ILE A 121 -15.80 3.03 -3.68
C ILE A 121 -15.07 4.31 -3.24
N HIS A 122 -13.83 4.54 -3.68
CA HIS A 122 -12.99 5.69 -3.33
C HIS A 122 -13.44 6.96 -4.05
N THR A 123 -13.95 6.80 -5.28
CA THR A 123 -14.52 7.89 -6.08
C THR A 123 -16.03 8.09 -5.86
N ALA A 124 -16.64 7.35 -4.93
CA ALA A 124 -18.06 7.50 -4.64
C ALA A 124 -18.35 8.90 -4.11
N LYS A 125 -19.45 9.50 -4.56
CA LYS A 125 -19.82 10.89 -4.22
C LYS A 125 -19.69 11.19 -2.72
N LYS A 126 -20.19 10.31 -1.85
CA LYS A 126 -20.12 10.52 -0.40
C LYS A 126 -18.69 10.49 0.18
N VAL A 127 -17.78 9.71 -0.43
CA VAL A 127 -16.37 9.68 -0.02
C VAL A 127 -15.69 10.98 -0.44
N SER A 128 -15.93 11.44 -1.67
CA SER A 128 -15.45 12.74 -2.14
C SER A 128 -15.97 13.88 -1.26
N GLU A 129 -17.28 13.91 -0.97
CA GLU A 129 -17.88 14.92 -0.09
C GLU A 129 -17.29 14.88 1.33
N TRP A 130 -17.01 13.69 1.87
CA TRP A 130 -16.37 13.56 3.18
C TRP A 130 -14.94 14.11 3.19
N LEU A 131 -14.15 13.80 2.16
CA LEU A 131 -12.77 14.31 2.02
C LEU A 131 -12.76 15.84 1.90
N ASP A 132 -13.65 16.39 1.07
CA ASP A 132 -13.80 17.84 0.89
C ASP A 132 -14.24 18.52 2.20
N ASN A 133 -15.22 17.97 2.92
CA ASN A 133 -15.70 18.51 4.20
C ASN A 133 -14.65 18.47 5.32
N ASN A 134 -13.66 17.57 5.20
CA ASN A 134 -12.54 17.46 6.14
C ASN A 134 -11.28 18.21 5.68
N ASN A 135 -11.38 19.03 4.63
CA ASN A 135 -10.27 19.79 4.04
C ASN A 135 -9.09 18.92 3.59
N ILE A 136 -9.35 17.69 3.13
CA ILE A 136 -8.32 16.76 2.67
C ILE A 136 -8.15 16.90 1.16
N THR A 137 -6.99 17.44 0.74
CA THR A 137 -6.66 17.53 -0.69
C THR A 137 -6.34 16.15 -1.26
N VAL A 138 -7.06 15.70 -2.28
CA VAL A 138 -6.83 14.40 -2.93
C VAL A 138 -5.88 14.53 -4.13
N LEU A 139 -4.83 13.71 -4.16
CA LEU A 139 -3.93 13.61 -5.30
C LEU A 139 -4.64 12.93 -6.47
N ARG A 140 -4.75 13.62 -7.62
CA ARG A 140 -5.27 13.01 -8.84
C ARG A 140 -4.39 11.84 -9.27
N TRP A 141 -4.92 10.63 -9.19
CA TRP A 141 -4.16 9.41 -9.46
C TRP A 141 -4.46 8.81 -10.85
N PRO A 142 -3.45 8.33 -11.60
CA PRO A 142 -3.68 7.65 -12.86
C PRO A 142 -4.10 6.18 -12.65
N SER A 143 -5.13 5.74 -13.35
CA SER A 143 -5.66 4.36 -13.24
C SER A 143 -4.59 3.30 -13.56
N HIS A 144 -4.68 2.15 -12.87
CA HIS A 144 -3.76 1.00 -13.02
C HIS A 144 -2.28 1.37 -12.88
N SER A 145 -1.93 2.01 -11.76
CA SER A 145 -0.55 2.47 -11.52
C SER A 145 0.06 2.01 -10.19
N PRO A 146 0.12 0.69 -9.92
CA PRO A 146 0.76 0.19 -8.72
C PRO A 146 2.25 0.53 -8.66
N ASP A 147 2.94 0.58 -9.81
CA ASP A 147 4.37 0.96 -9.88
C ASP A 147 4.65 2.41 -9.47
N LEU A 148 3.62 3.27 -9.48
CA LEU A 148 3.69 4.63 -8.95
C LEU A 148 3.35 4.71 -7.45
N ASN A 149 2.72 3.69 -6.86
CA ASN A 149 2.31 3.71 -5.46
C ASN A 149 3.38 3.05 -4.57
N PRO A 150 4.20 3.82 -3.82
CA PRO A 150 5.27 3.25 -2.99
C PRO A 150 4.77 2.33 -1.87
N ILE A 151 3.50 2.41 -1.47
CA ILE A 151 2.94 1.53 -0.44
C ILE A 151 2.91 0.05 -0.89
N GLU A 152 2.88 -0.23 -2.19
CA GLU A 152 3.01 -1.60 -2.74
C GLU A 152 4.33 -2.25 -2.32
N ASN A 153 5.39 -1.45 -2.24
CA ASN A 153 6.68 -1.91 -1.74
C ASN A 153 6.70 -2.01 -0.21
N LEU A 154 5.92 -1.20 0.50
CA LEU A 154 5.70 -1.34 1.94
C LEU A 154 4.99 -2.67 2.26
N TRP A 155 3.95 -3.02 1.52
CA TRP A 155 3.29 -4.33 1.60
C TRP A 155 4.25 -5.47 1.32
N SER A 156 5.16 -5.29 0.37
CA SER A 156 6.23 -6.26 0.08
C SER A 156 7.23 -6.41 1.23
N ILE A 157 7.54 -5.33 1.96
CA ILE A 157 8.36 -5.38 3.19
C ILE A 157 7.63 -6.18 4.27
N LEU A 158 6.36 -5.84 4.53
CA LEU A 158 5.50 -6.52 5.51
C LEU A 158 5.46 -8.03 5.23
N LYS A 159 5.07 -8.42 4.02
CA LYS A 159 4.97 -9.83 3.60
C LYS A 159 6.30 -10.56 3.72
N ARG A 160 7.41 -9.94 3.32
CA ARG A 160 8.74 -10.55 3.43
C ARG A 160 9.14 -10.80 4.89
N ARG A 161 8.83 -9.88 5.81
CA ARG A 161 9.09 -10.06 7.25
C ARG A 161 8.18 -11.12 7.86
N LEU A 162 6.91 -11.19 7.45
CA LEU A 162 6.00 -12.26 7.87
C LEU A 162 6.50 -13.65 7.45
N LEU A 163 7.14 -13.77 6.27
CA LEU A 163 7.78 -15.00 5.81
C LEU A 163 9.01 -15.42 6.63
N GLN A 164 9.55 -14.55 7.49
CA GLN A 164 10.68 -14.88 8.37
C GLN A 164 10.25 -15.62 9.64
N TYR A 165 8.96 -15.67 9.95
CA TYR A 165 8.47 -16.49 11.06
C TYR A 165 8.68 -17.98 10.74
N GLU A 166 9.28 -18.72 11.68
CA GLU A 166 9.61 -20.15 11.48
C GLU A 166 8.38 -21.04 11.26
N LYS A 167 7.27 -20.68 11.91
CA LYS A 167 6.01 -21.43 11.85
C LYS A 167 4.94 -20.58 11.21
N GLN A 168 4.03 -21.22 10.48
CA GLN A 168 2.79 -20.56 10.07
C GLN A 168 1.97 -20.17 11.31
N PRO A 169 1.15 -19.11 11.23
CA PRO A 169 0.26 -18.74 12.33
C PRO A 169 -0.82 -19.80 12.54
N ASP A 170 -1.07 -20.15 13.80
CA ASP A 170 -2.04 -21.16 14.25
C ASP A 170 -3.49 -20.74 13.95
N GLY A 171 -3.73 -19.42 13.81
CA GLY A 171 -5.05 -18.87 13.53
C GLY A 171 -5.02 -17.42 13.05
N MET A 172 -6.21 -16.87 12.77
CA MET A 172 -6.36 -15.51 12.26
C MET A 172 -5.97 -14.44 13.28
N LEU A 173 -6.17 -14.70 14.58
CA LEU A 173 -5.77 -13.78 15.65
C LEU A 173 -4.25 -13.67 15.75
N GLU A 174 -3.54 -14.80 15.66
CA GLU A 174 -2.09 -14.78 15.66
C GLU A 174 -1.55 -14.13 14.38
N LEU A 175 -2.14 -14.43 13.22
CA LEU A 175 -1.77 -13.76 11.97
C LEU A 175 -1.91 -12.24 12.09
N TRP A 176 -3.02 -11.75 12.66
CA TRP A 176 -3.24 -10.32 12.89
C TRP A 176 -2.18 -9.73 13.82
N SER A 177 -1.92 -10.36 14.97
CA SER A 177 -0.88 -9.90 15.90
C SER A 177 0.52 -9.85 15.26
N ARG A 178 0.87 -10.84 14.42
CA ARG A 178 2.14 -10.82 13.68
C ARG A 178 2.18 -9.69 12.65
N VAL A 179 1.07 -9.42 11.96
CA VAL A 179 0.95 -8.30 11.02
C VAL A 179 1.15 -6.97 11.74
N GLU A 180 0.48 -6.74 12.88
CA GLU A 180 0.65 -5.52 13.69
C GLU A 180 2.09 -5.34 14.13
N ASN A 181 2.68 -6.36 14.76
CA ASN A 181 4.08 -6.33 15.22
C ASN A 181 5.07 -6.00 14.08
N VAL A 182 4.86 -6.62 12.91
CA VAL A 182 5.73 -6.36 11.76
C VAL A 182 5.50 -4.96 11.21
N TRP A 183 4.25 -4.51 11.09
CA TRP A 183 3.91 -3.18 10.60
C TRP A 183 4.55 -2.08 11.46
N GLU A 184 4.39 -2.16 12.78
CA GLU A 184 4.99 -1.22 13.74
C GLU A 184 6.52 -1.27 13.77
N SER A 185 7.11 -2.42 13.42
CA SER A 185 8.57 -2.55 13.31
C SER A 185 9.15 -1.91 12.03
N ILE A 186 8.33 -1.49 11.06
CA ILE A 186 8.83 -0.81 9.85
C ILE A 186 9.29 0.58 10.25
N THR A 187 10.57 0.85 10.00
CA THR A 187 11.19 2.08 10.47
C THR A 187 10.82 3.27 9.60
N GLN A 188 10.83 4.47 10.19
CA GLN A 188 10.69 5.72 9.45
C GLN A 188 11.66 5.81 8.26
N ASN A 189 12.92 5.38 8.43
CA ASN A 189 13.92 5.38 7.35
C ASN A 189 13.54 4.46 6.17
N GLU A 190 12.84 3.35 6.42
CA GLU A 190 12.32 2.52 5.34
C GLU A 190 11.20 3.23 4.59
N CYS A 191 10.27 3.87 5.30
CA CYS A 191 9.21 4.69 4.71
C CYS A 191 9.77 5.84 3.87
N GLN A 192 10.74 6.57 4.40
CA GLN A 192 11.42 7.68 3.71
C GLN A 192 12.06 7.23 2.40
N LYS A 193 12.80 6.11 2.40
CA LYS A 193 13.42 5.55 1.18
C LYS A 193 12.39 5.21 0.09
N LEU A 194 11.20 4.78 0.48
CA LEU A 194 10.12 4.53 -0.48
C LEU A 194 9.63 5.84 -1.10
N ILE A 195 9.43 6.89 -0.32
CA ILE A 195 9.00 8.21 -0.81
C ILE A 195 10.10 8.90 -1.63
N GLU A 196 11.36 8.80 -1.22
CA GLU A 196 12.52 9.31 -1.97
C GLU A 196 12.67 8.66 -3.36
N SER A 197 12.04 7.50 -3.58
CA SER A 197 12.02 6.85 -4.89
C SER A 197 11.06 7.52 -5.89
N MET A 198 10.13 8.35 -5.43
CA MET A 198 9.07 8.94 -6.28
C MET A 198 9.60 9.74 -7.47
N PRO A 199 10.57 10.67 -7.34
CA PRO A 199 11.10 11.37 -8.52
C PRO A 199 11.65 10.42 -9.60
N LYS A 200 12.26 9.29 -9.19
CA LYS A 200 12.76 8.28 -10.13
C LYS A 200 11.62 7.50 -10.80
N ARG A 201 10.56 7.15 -10.06
CA ARG A 201 9.34 6.51 -10.61
C ARG A 201 8.66 7.39 -11.65
N ILE A 202 8.46 8.66 -11.31
CA ILE A 202 7.85 9.65 -12.21
C ILE A 202 8.67 9.78 -13.50
N LYS A 203 9.99 9.93 -13.39
CA LYS A 203 10.88 9.99 -14.56
C LYS A 203 10.83 8.71 -15.40
N ALA A 204 10.75 7.54 -14.76
CA ALA A 204 10.62 6.26 -15.46
C ALA A 204 9.32 6.18 -16.27
N VAL A 205 8.18 6.56 -15.67
CA VAL A 205 6.87 6.58 -16.36
C VAL A 205 6.88 7.60 -17.51
N TYR A 206 7.46 8.78 -17.30
CA TYR A 206 7.59 9.79 -18.34
C TYR A 206 8.41 9.28 -19.54
N ASN A 207 9.59 8.71 -19.28
CA ASN A 207 10.46 8.16 -20.32
C ASN A 207 9.80 6.99 -21.05
N ALA A 208 9.02 6.16 -20.34
CA ALA A 208 8.22 5.09 -20.91
C ALA A 208 6.95 5.58 -21.63
N LYS A 209 6.75 6.89 -21.78
CA LYS A 209 5.56 7.51 -22.38
C LYS A 209 4.25 7.00 -21.77
N GLY A 210 4.25 6.80 -20.45
CA GLY A 210 3.11 6.28 -19.69
C GLY A 210 2.97 4.76 -19.68
N GLY A 211 3.96 4.02 -20.20
CA GLY A 211 4.06 2.57 -20.08
C GLY A 211 4.43 2.09 -18.67
N HIS A 212 4.46 0.76 -18.49
CA HIS A 212 4.85 0.11 -17.24
C HIS A 212 6.34 0.31 -16.97
N THR A 213 6.69 0.42 -15.69
CA THR A 213 8.07 0.55 -15.24
C THR A 213 8.49 -0.66 -14.41
N LYS A 214 9.76 -0.67 -14.00
CA LYS A 214 10.34 -1.74 -13.16
C LYS A 214 9.93 -1.67 -11.68
N TYR A 215 9.19 -0.63 -11.31
CA TYR A 215 8.88 -0.28 -9.93
C TYR A 215 7.64 -1.01 -9.43
#